data_AF-A0A2S5RDA2-F1
#
_entry.id   AF-A0A2S5RDA2-F1
#
_cell.length_a   1.000
_cell.length_b   1.000
_cell.length_c   1.000
_cell.angle_alpha   90.00
_cell.angle_beta   90.00
_cell.angle_gamma   90.00
#
_symmetry.space_group_name_H-M   'P 1'
#
loop_
_entity.id
_entity.type
_entity.pdbx_description
1 polymer ?
#
loop_
_entity_poly.entity_id
_entity_poly.type
_entity_poly.pdbx_seq_one_letter_code
_entity_poly.pdbx_strand_id
1 'polypeptide(L)'
;MSQILTRDELSQAGVQYGHQTKRWNPKMAPYIFGSNKKNHIIDLQKTMDQLAVANALIEDLAKKDGKILFVGTKKTAKLAVKEAALRSGNFYVNERWLGGTLTNMKTISSRIKALWMIEKDEADGKLALRTKKEQIMILKEKAKLERTLGGIKQMRKLPAVLVVVDPKQDEIAVKEARKLGIPVIALVDTNMDPDTVDIPVPANDDMAESVNILINNFVDTFAAATNLTLVPSALKVVATFKTREEGEEGERRPYFKKDGEFKRDGEFKKQWKKPNQGFHKPTNKE
;
A
#
# COMPACT_ATOMS: atom_id res chain seq x y z
N MET A 1 -10.40 -23.90 -12.60
CA MET A 1 -11.08 -23.31 -11.44
C MET A 1 -10.03 -22.56 -10.64
N SER A 2 -10.19 -21.25 -10.43
CA SER A 2 -9.28 -20.47 -9.58
C SER A 2 -9.31 -21.04 -8.16
N GLN A 3 -8.17 -21.03 -7.48
CA GLN A 3 -8.14 -21.46 -6.08
C GLN A 3 -8.86 -20.43 -5.21
N ILE A 4 -9.89 -20.89 -4.50
CA ILE A 4 -10.62 -20.08 -3.54
C ILE A 4 -9.72 -19.95 -2.31
N LEU A 5 -9.38 -18.71 -1.93
CA LEU A 5 -8.63 -18.46 -0.70
C LEU A 5 -9.43 -18.92 0.51
N THR A 6 -8.76 -19.66 1.39
CA THR A 6 -9.32 -20.12 2.65
C THR A 6 -9.19 -19.05 3.74
N ARG A 7 -10.06 -19.13 4.75
CA ARG A 7 -9.99 -18.26 5.93
C ARG A 7 -8.62 -18.36 6.63
N ASP A 8 -8.03 -19.55 6.66
CA ASP A 8 -6.75 -19.79 7.32
C ASP A 8 -5.60 -19.12 6.57
N GLU A 9 -5.59 -19.17 5.24
CA GLU A 9 -4.59 -18.46 4.42
C GLU A 9 -4.68 -16.94 4.61
N LEU A 10 -5.89 -16.37 4.61
CA LEU A 10 -6.10 -14.94 4.88
C LEU A 10 -5.62 -14.56 6.30
N SER A 11 -5.89 -15.44 7.27
CA SER A 11 -5.46 -15.25 8.66
C SER A 11 -3.93 -15.29 8.80
N GLN A 12 -3.27 -16.24 8.13
CA GLN A 12 -1.81 -16.38 8.11
C GLN A 12 -1.13 -15.19 7.40
N ALA A 13 -1.78 -14.58 6.42
CA ALA A 13 -1.30 -13.37 5.75
C ALA A 13 -1.52 -12.08 6.57
N GLY A 14 -2.29 -12.15 7.66
CA GLY A 14 -2.58 -11.00 8.52
C GLY A 14 -3.60 -10.01 7.97
N VAL A 15 -4.51 -10.47 7.11
CA VAL A 15 -5.55 -9.66 6.45
C VAL A 15 -6.53 -9.03 7.44
N GLN A 16 -6.79 -9.71 8.56
CA GLN A 16 -7.74 -9.33 9.59
C GLN A 16 -7.31 -8.15 10.47
N TYR A 17 -6.04 -7.74 10.44
CA TYR A 17 -5.52 -6.72 11.35
C TYR A 17 -5.77 -5.32 10.81
N GLY A 18 -6.76 -4.62 11.36
CA GLY A 18 -7.04 -3.23 11.02
C GLY A 18 -6.28 -2.22 11.88
N HIS A 19 -6.55 -0.94 11.61
CA HIS A 19 -6.00 0.19 12.35
C HIS A 19 -6.51 0.31 13.80
N GLN A 20 -5.89 1.23 14.54
CA GLN A 20 -6.30 1.60 15.90
C GLN A 20 -7.75 2.12 15.95
N THR A 21 -8.47 1.81 17.04
CA THR A 21 -9.88 2.18 17.24
C THR A 21 -10.16 3.68 17.21
N LYS A 22 -9.15 4.53 17.34
CA LYS A 22 -9.29 5.99 17.23
C LYS A 22 -9.31 6.52 15.80
N ARG A 23 -8.84 5.73 14.83
CA ARG A 23 -8.63 6.16 13.43
C ARG A 23 -9.65 5.58 12.47
N TRP A 24 -10.63 4.83 12.97
CA TRP A 24 -11.59 4.13 12.15
C TRP A 24 -12.64 5.06 11.53
N ASN A 25 -13.23 4.63 10.43
CA ASN A 25 -14.38 5.25 9.81
C ASN A 25 -15.66 4.51 10.28
N PRO A 26 -16.68 5.21 10.83
CA PRO A 26 -17.92 4.58 11.27
C PRO A 26 -18.63 3.72 10.21
N LYS A 27 -18.50 4.06 8.93
CA LYS A 27 -19.08 3.28 7.83
C LYS A 27 -18.44 1.91 7.64
N MET A 28 -17.26 1.67 8.21
CA MET A 28 -16.62 0.35 8.24
C MET A 28 -17.21 -0.58 9.31
N ALA A 29 -18.14 -0.13 10.15
CA ALA A 29 -18.77 -0.96 11.18
C ALA A 29 -19.26 -2.32 10.69
N PRO A 30 -19.92 -2.46 9.50
CA PRO A 30 -20.40 -3.76 9.02
C PRO A 30 -19.28 -4.76 8.65
N TYR A 31 -18.06 -4.28 8.45
CA TYR A 31 -16.88 -5.07 8.06
C TYR A 31 -15.95 -5.38 9.23
N ILE A 32 -16.22 -4.82 10.41
CA ILE A 32 -15.41 -4.98 11.62
C ILE A 32 -16.05 -6.05 12.50
N PHE A 33 -15.31 -7.13 12.76
CA PHE A 33 -15.72 -8.19 13.69
C PHE A 33 -15.64 -7.75 15.15
N GLY A 34 -14.60 -6.97 15.50
CA GLY A 34 -14.39 -6.53 16.87
C GLY A 34 -13.11 -5.72 17.04
N SER A 35 -12.54 -5.72 18.25
CA SER A 35 -11.25 -5.09 18.52
C SER A 35 -10.41 -5.91 19.50
N ASN A 36 -9.09 -5.86 19.34
CA ASN A 36 -8.12 -6.51 20.21
C ASN A 36 -6.93 -5.56 20.43
N LYS A 37 -6.50 -5.39 21.70
CA LYS A 37 -5.37 -4.51 22.08
C LYS A 37 -5.43 -3.12 21.41
N LYS A 38 -6.63 -2.53 21.31
CA LYS A 38 -6.93 -1.21 20.69
C LYS A 38 -6.82 -1.14 19.16
N ASN A 39 -6.67 -2.27 18.47
CA ASN A 39 -6.78 -2.35 17.00
C ASN A 39 -8.09 -3.03 16.62
N HIS A 40 -8.71 -2.60 15.54
CA HIS A 40 -9.87 -3.28 14.98
C HIS A 40 -9.47 -4.61 14.33
N ILE A 41 -10.39 -5.57 14.39
CA ILE A 41 -10.29 -6.83 13.68
C ILE A 41 -11.35 -6.80 12.57
N ILE A 42 -10.90 -6.95 11.33
CA ILE A 42 -11.73 -7.07 10.14
C ILE A 42 -12.35 -8.47 10.11
N ASP A 43 -13.62 -8.56 9.73
CA ASP A 43 -14.30 -9.84 9.52
C ASP A 43 -13.85 -10.51 8.22
N LEU A 44 -13.07 -11.58 8.33
CA LEU A 44 -12.58 -12.34 7.19
C LEU A 44 -13.70 -12.96 6.34
N GLN A 45 -14.87 -13.26 6.92
CA GLN A 45 -15.99 -13.75 6.12
C GLN A 45 -16.45 -12.68 5.13
N LYS A 46 -16.53 -11.42 5.57
CA LYS A 46 -16.85 -10.29 4.70
C LYS A 46 -15.78 -10.08 3.63
N THR A 47 -14.50 -10.29 3.97
CA THR A 47 -13.42 -10.28 2.99
C THR A 47 -13.62 -11.34 1.92
N MET A 48 -13.93 -12.59 2.30
CA MET A 48 -14.17 -13.69 1.37
C MET A 48 -15.39 -13.42 0.47
N ASP A 49 -16.48 -12.91 1.03
CA ASP A 49 -17.69 -12.56 0.28
C ASP A 49 -17.39 -11.49 -0.80
N GLN A 50 -16.66 -10.43 -0.42
CA GLN A 50 -16.30 -9.34 -1.35
C GLN A 50 -15.24 -9.77 -2.37
N LEU A 51 -14.32 -10.65 -1.99
CA LEU A 51 -13.38 -11.27 -2.93
C LEU A 51 -14.11 -12.11 -3.99
N ALA A 52 -15.15 -12.84 -3.62
CA ALA A 52 -15.94 -13.60 -4.59
C ALA A 52 -16.61 -12.68 -5.63
N VAL A 53 -17.17 -11.55 -5.19
CA VAL A 53 -17.76 -10.54 -6.07
C VAL A 53 -16.71 -9.90 -6.98
N ALA A 54 -15.56 -9.50 -6.42
CA ALA A 54 -14.43 -8.95 -7.18
C ALA A 54 -13.92 -9.93 -8.24
N ASN A 55 -13.75 -11.20 -7.87
CA ASN A 55 -13.27 -12.24 -8.78
C ASN A 55 -14.26 -12.53 -9.91
N ALA A 56 -15.56 -12.56 -9.63
CA ALA A 56 -16.58 -12.71 -10.67
C ALA A 56 -16.53 -11.57 -11.70
N LEU A 57 -16.34 -10.32 -11.24
CA LEU A 57 -16.17 -9.18 -12.14
C LEU A 57 -14.89 -9.31 -12.98
N ILE A 58 -13.77 -9.64 -12.35
CA ILE A 58 -12.49 -9.83 -13.03
C ILE A 58 -12.60 -10.92 -14.10
N GLU A 59 -13.25 -12.04 -13.80
CA GLU A 59 -13.45 -13.15 -14.73
C GLU A 59 -14.25 -12.71 -15.97
N ASP A 60 -15.37 -12.00 -15.78
CA ASP A 60 -16.21 -11.49 -16.89
C ASP A 60 -15.44 -10.49 -17.77
N LEU A 61 -14.68 -9.58 -17.16
CA LEU A 61 -13.90 -8.60 -17.89
C LEU A 61 -12.71 -9.25 -18.63
N ALA A 62 -12.06 -10.23 -18.01
CA ALA A 62 -10.95 -10.95 -18.60
C ALA A 62 -11.38 -11.73 -19.85
N LYS A 63 -12.56 -12.36 -19.83
CA LYS A 63 -13.17 -13.01 -21.00
C LYS A 63 -13.41 -12.06 -22.19
N LYS A 64 -13.55 -10.76 -21.92
CA LYS A 64 -13.76 -9.69 -22.91
C LYS A 64 -12.45 -9.00 -23.33
N ASP A 65 -11.29 -9.58 -23.00
CA ASP A 65 -9.96 -8.98 -23.19
C ASP A 65 -9.79 -7.61 -22.48
N GLY A 66 -10.56 -7.40 -21.41
CA GLY A 66 -10.43 -6.23 -20.54
C GLY A 66 -9.17 -6.33 -19.68
N LYS A 67 -8.34 -5.28 -19.70
CA LYS A 67 -7.12 -5.22 -18.86
C LYS A 67 -7.40 -4.59 -17.50
N ILE A 68 -6.69 -5.08 -16.50
CA ILE A 68 -6.67 -4.54 -15.14
C ILE A 68 -5.58 -3.47 -15.03
N LEU A 69 -5.88 -2.37 -14.35
CA LEU A 69 -4.86 -1.42 -13.88
C LEU A 69 -4.73 -1.54 -12.35
N PHE A 70 -3.58 -2.04 -11.90
CA PHE A 70 -3.26 -2.14 -10.48
C PHE A 70 -2.63 -0.84 -9.96
N VAL A 71 -3.16 -0.28 -8.88
CA VAL A 71 -2.68 0.96 -8.28
C VAL A 71 -2.32 0.71 -6.82
N GLY A 72 -1.08 1.05 -6.46
CA GLY A 72 -0.61 0.94 -5.10
C GLY A 72 0.67 1.73 -4.90
N THR A 73 0.53 2.98 -4.44
CA THR A 73 1.69 3.86 -4.19
C THR A 73 2.28 3.72 -2.79
N LYS A 74 1.55 3.06 -1.88
CA LYS A 74 2.00 2.72 -0.53
C LYS A 74 3.20 1.76 -0.57
N LYS A 75 4.14 1.91 0.36
CA LYS A 75 5.39 1.12 0.39
C LYS A 75 5.16 -0.40 0.40
N THR A 76 4.13 -0.84 1.13
CA THR A 76 3.69 -2.24 1.24
C THR A 76 3.15 -2.80 -0.06
N ALA A 77 2.56 -1.94 -0.90
CA ALA A 77 1.90 -2.31 -2.15
C ALA A 77 2.81 -2.29 -3.39
N LYS A 78 3.86 -1.47 -3.38
CA LYS A 78 4.62 -1.14 -4.61
C LYS A 78 5.15 -2.35 -5.38
N LEU A 79 5.65 -3.34 -4.65
CA LEU A 79 6.20 -4.57 -5.25
C LEU A 79 5.08 -5.50 -5.71
N ALA A 80 4.05 -5.69 -4.86
CA ALA A 80 2.90 -6.52 -5.15
C ALA A 80 2.24 -6.14 -6.48
N VAL A 81 1.85 -4.87 -6.64
CA VAL A 81 1.14 -4.40 -7.84
C VAL A 81 2.01 -4.47 -9.10
N LYS A 82 3.31 -4.21 -8.98
CA LYS A 82 4.25 -4.26 -10.10
C LYS A 82 4.46 -5.70 -10.58
N GLU A 83 4.76 -6.60 -9.66
CA GLU A 83 5.00 -8.01 -9.98
C GLU A 83 3.74 -8.67 -10.56
N ALA A 84 2.59 -8.44 -9.92
CA ALA A 84 1.29 -8.93 -10.34
C ALA A 84 0.94 -8.52 -11.78
N ALA A 85 1.10 -7.24 -12.10
CA ALA A 85 0.82 -6.71 -13.43
C ALA A 85 1.78 -7.28 -14.48
N LEU A 86 3.08 -7.35 -14.18
CA LEU A 86 4.07 -7.91 -15.11
C LEU A 86 3.83 -9.39 -15.39
N ARG A 87 3.49 -10.18 -14.37
CA ARG A 87 3.18 -11.63 -14.52
C ARG A 87 1.92 -11.87 -15.34
N SER A 88 0.91 -11.01 -15.22
CA SER A 88 -0.37 -11.16 -15.90
C SER A 88 -0.50 -10.41 -17.23
N GLY A 89 0.52 -9.63 -17.61
CA GLY A 89 0.45 -8.75 -18.78
C GLY A 89 -0.56 -7.60 -18.63
N ASN A 90 -0.87 -7.22 -17.39
CA ASN A 90 -1.72 -6.09 -17.02
C ASN A 90 -0.87 -4.85 -16.72
N PHE A 91 -1.53 -3.75 -16.40
CA PHE A 91 -0.87 -2.46 -16.16
C PHE A 91 -0.74 -2.16 -14.67
N TYR A 92 0.22 -1.31 -14.30
CA TYR A 92 0.39 -0.89 -12.91
C TYR A 92 0.81 0.57 -12.75
N VAL A 93 0.48 1.15 -11.60
CA VAL A 93 1.06 2.39 -11.07
C VAL A 93 1.47 2.13 -9.61
N ASN A 94 2.78 2.07 -9.37
CA ASN A 94 3.33 1.74 -8.05
C ASN A 94 4.11 2.89 -7.39
N GLU A 95 4.24 4.03 -8.07
CA GLU A 95 5.04 5.16 -7.58
C GLU A 95 4.17 6.34 -7.16
N ARG A 96 3.84 7.23 -8.07
CA ARG A 96 2.94 8.35 -7.80
C ARG A 96 1.89 8.41 -8.89
N TRP A 97 0.63 8.50 -8.50
CA TRP A 97 -0.44 8.82 -9.43
C TRP A 97 -0.31 10.25 -9.95
N LEU A 98 -0.24 10.41 -11.27
CA LEU A 98 -0.26 11.72 -11.90
C LEU A 98 -1.72 12.09 -12.17
N GLY A 99 -2.17 13.23 -11.64
CA GLY A 99 -3.52 13.71 -11.93
C GLY A 99 -3.73 13.87 -13.44
N GLY A 100 -4.83 13.35 -13.95
CA GLY A 100 -5.12 13.27 -15.38
C GLY A 100 -4.63 11.98 -16.05
N THR A 101 -4.16 10.98 -15.28
CA THR A 101 -3.68 9.71 -15.86
C THR A 101 -4.75 9.02 -16.71
N LEU A 102 -6.00 9.00 -16.25
CA LEU A 102 -7.12 8.40 -16.99
C LEU A 102 -7.91 9.48 -17.75
N THR A 103 -8.15 10.61 -17.11
CA THR A 103 -9.03 11.67 -17.64
C THR A 103 -8.39 12.57 -18.69
N ASN A 104 -7.06 12.68 -18.71
CA ASN A 104 -6.30 13.45 -19.70
C ASN A 104 -5.22 12.59 -20.38
N MET A 105 -5.66 11.52 -21.02
CA MET A 105 -4.77 10.57 -21.69
C MET A 105 -3.91 11.24 -22.77
N LYS A 106 -4.40 12.28 -23.46
CA LYS A 106 -3.64 12.99 -24.51
C LYS A 106 -2.32 13.54 -23.97
N THR A 107 -2.33 14.19 -22.80
CA THR A 107 -1.11 14.72 -22.18
C THR A 107 -0.20 13.60 -21.69
N ILE A 108 -0.76 12.54 -21.11
CA ILE A 108 0.00 11.38 -20.61
C ILE A 108 0.67 10.63 -21.77
N SER A 109 -0.06 10.38 -22.86
CA SER A 109 0.47 9.76 -24.08
C SER A 109 1.60 10.59 -24.69
N SER A 110 1.56 11.92 -24.63
CA SER A 110 2.68 12.76 -25.07
C SER A 110 3.95 12.50 -24.25
N ARG A 111 3.82 12.33 -22.93
CA ARG A 111 4.95 11.99 -22.05
C ARG A 111 5.46 10.57 -22.27
N ILE A 112 4.58 9.61 -22.55
CA ILE A 112 4.97 8.24 -22.93
C ILE A 112 5.72 8.25 -24.28
N LYS A 113 5.27 9.04 -25.26
CA LYS A 113 5.99 9.21 -26.54
C LYS A 113 7.40 9.78 -26.33
N ALA A 114 7.55 10.75 -25.43
CA ALA A 114 8.87 11.29 -25.08
C ALA A 114 9.79 10.20 -24.49
N LEU A 115 9.26 9.35 -23.61
CA LEU A 115 9.99 8.19 -23.09
C LEU A 115 10.44 7.24 -24.20
N TRP A 116 9.54 6.88 -25.13
CA TRP A 116 9.90 6.03 -26.28
C TRP A 116 10.93 6.66 -27.21
N MET A 117 10.90 7.98 -27.41
CA MET A 117 11.92 8.69 -28.18
C MET A 117 13.30 8.57 -27.51
N ILE A 118 13.37 8.70 -26.19
CA ILE A 118 14.62 8.54 -25.45
C ILE A 118 15.12 7.10 -25.53
N GLU A 119 14.25 6.10 -25.34
CA GLU A 119 14.60 4.68 -25.49
C GLU A 119 15.11 4.36 -26.91
N LYS A 120 14.50 4.97 -27.93
CA LYS A 120 14.93 4.81 -29.33
C LYS A 120 16.29 5.48 -29.59
N ASP A 121 16.50 6.71 -29.14
CA ASP A 121 17.77 7.43 -29.30
C ASP A 121 18.95 6.68 -28.62
N GLU A 122 18.67 5.97 -27.53
CA GLU A 122 19.63 5.12 -26.82
C GLU A 122 19.94 3.85 -27.61
N ALA A 123 18.92 3.18 -28.16
CA ALA A 123 19.09 1.99 -29.01
C ALA A 123 19.81 2.31 -30.32
N ASP A 124 19.51 3.46 -30.94
CA ASP A 124 20.13 3.93 -32.19
C ASP A 124 21.55 4.48 -31.97
N GLY A 125 22.04 4.55 -30.72
CA GLY A 125 23.36 5.11 -30.39
C GLY A 125 23.49 6.63 -30.51
N LYS A 126 22.41 7.34 -30.88
CA LYS A 126 22.38 8.81 -31.01
C LYS A 126 22.67 9.52 -29.68
N LEU A 127 22.29 8.90 -28.57
CA LEU A 127 22.57 9.44 -27.25
C LEU A 127 24.08 9.60 -26.99
N ALA A 128 24.90 8.68 -27.51
CA ALA A 128 26.35 8.70 -27.34
C ALA A 128 27.03 9.87 -28.08
N LEU A 129 26.38 10.41 -29.11
CA LEU A 129 26.87 11.56 -29.88
C LEU A 129 26.70 12.90 -29.14
N ARG A 130 25.89 12.93 -28.06
CA ARG A 130 25.65 14.14 -27.26
C ARG A 130 26.74 14.34 -26.20
N THR A 131 26.82 15.54 -25.64
CA THR A 131 27.79 15.82 -24.57
C THR A 131 27.47 15.02 -23.31
N LYS A 132 28.48 14.70 -22.48
CA LYS A 132 28.27 13.95 -21.21
C LYS A 132 27.22 14.60 -20.30
N LYS A 133 27.16 15.94 -20.28
CA LYS A 133 26.17 16.68 -19.49
C LYS A 133 24.74 16.42 -20.00
N GLU A 134 24.53 16.47 -21.31
CA GLU A 134 23.24 16.19 -21.93
C GLU A 134 22.83 14.73 -21.74
N GLN A 135 23.75 13.79 -21.91
CA GLN A 135 23.51 12.37 -21.66
C GLN A 135 22.98 12.16 -20.23
N ILE A 136 23.62 12.75 -19.23
CA ILE A 136 23.19 12.65 -17.83
C ILE A 136 21.78 13.24 -17.63
N MET A 137 21.48 14.38 -18.25
CA MET A 137 20.15 15.00 -18.13
C MET A 137 19.07 14.12 -18.76
N ILE A 138 19.32 13.57 -19.95
CA ILE A 138 18.40 12.67 -20.66
C ILE A 138 18.19 11.37 -19.89
N LEU A 139 19.25 10.76 -19.35
CA LEU A 139 19.14 9.54 -18.55
C LEU A 139 18.36 9.77 -17.25
N LYS A 140 18.53 10.93 -16.60
CA LYS A 140 17.72 11.32 -15.44
C LYS A 140 16.25 11.49 -15.81
N GLU A 141 15.96 12.09 -16.96
CA GLU A 141 14.58 12.22 -17.46
C GLU A 141 13.97 10.86 -17.80
N LYS A 142 14.69 10.00 -18.51
CA LYS A 142 14.29 8.60 -18.78
C LYS A 142 13.96 7.86 -17.49
N ALA A 143 14.87 7.87 -16.51
CA ALA A 143 14.66 7.19 -15.24
C ALA A 143 13.43 7.72 -14.50
N LYS A 144 13.18 9.04 -14.54
CA LYS A 144 11.98 9.64 -13.95
C LYS A 144 10.72 9.20 -14.67
N LEU A 145 10.70 9.25 -16.00
CA LEU A 145 9.54 8.86 -16.82
C LEU A 145 9.24 7.37 -16.69
N GLU A 146 10.24 6.50 -16.78
CA GLU A 146 10.08 5.04 -16.63
C GLU A 146 9.57 4.69 -15.23
N ARG A 147 10.08 5.38 -14.19
CA ARG A 147 9.60 5.18 -12.82
C ARG A 147 8.12 5.49 -12.64
N THR A 148 7.61 6.55 -13.28
CA THR A 148 6.21 6.98 -13.09
C THR A 148 5.23 6.40 -14.11
N LEU A 149 5.66 6.24 -15.36
CA LEU A 149 4.81 5.89 -16.51
C LEU A 149 5.10 4.49 -17.05
N GLY A 150 6.17 3.82 -16.60
CA GLY A 150 6.61 2.53 -17.13
C GLY A 150 5.52 1.46 -17.08
N GLY A 151 4.73 1.41 -16.01
CA GLY A 151 3.66 0.42 -15.85
C GLY A 151 2.41 0.67 -16.71
N ILE A 152 2.26 1.86 -17.29
CA ILE A 152 1.17 2.21 -18.22
C ILE A 152 1.68 2.51 -19.63
N LYS A 153 2.99 2.35 -19.90
CA LYS A 153 3.59 2.76 -21.18
C LYS A 153 3.01 1.99 -22.37
N GLN A 154 2.62 0.73 -22.17
CA GLN A 154 2.01 -0.12 -23.20
C GLN A 154 0.47 -0.01 -23.27
N MET A 155 -0.14 0.85 -22.45
CA MET A 155 -1.59 0.99 -22.38
C MET A 155 -2.11 1.78 -23.58
N ARG A 156 -2.82 1.10 -24.49
CA ARG A 156 -3.42 1.72 -25.70
C ARG A 156 -4.87 2.13 -25.53
N LYS A 157 -5.59 1.48 -24.61
CA LYS A 157 -6.99 1.74 -24.28
C LYS A 157 -7.10 1.91 -22.75
N LEU A 158 -8.17 2.54 -22.29
CA LEU A 158 -8.45 2.63 -20.86
C LEU A 158 -8.61 1.23 -20.25
N PRO A 159 -8.23 1.04 -18.98
CA PRO A 159 -8.43 -0.23 -18.29
C PRO A 159 -9.92 -0.52 -18.13
N ALA A 160 -10.27 -1.81 -18.10
CA ALA A 160 -11.64 -2.25 -17.90
C ALA A 160 -12.03 -2.21 -16.40
N VAL A 161 -11.05 -2.33 -15.51
CA VAL A 161 -11.24 -2.25 -14.06
C VAL A 161 -9.99 -1.69 -13.39
N LEU A 162 -10.19 -0.91 -12.34
CA LEU A 162 -9.13 -0.43 -11.46
C LEU A 162 -9.08 -1.29 -10.20
N VAL A 163 -7.90 -1.77 -9.82
CA VAL A 163 -7.66 -2.43 -8.54
C VAL A 163 -6.75 -1.53 -7.69
N VAL A 164 -7.23 -1.06 -6.53
CA VAL A 164 -6.52 -0.09 -5.68
C VAL A 164 -6.23 -0.67 -4.30
N VAL A 165 -4.99 -0.56 -3.80
CA VAL A 165 -4.61 -1.10 -2.48
C VAL A 165 -4.96 -0.16 -1.31
N ASP A 166 -4.83 1.15 -1.49
CA ASP A 166 -5.19 2.12 -0.45
C ASP A 166 -5.89 3.32 -1.13
N PRO A 167 -7.23 3.32 -1.19
CA PRO A 167 -7.98 4.40 -1.84
C PRO A 167 -7.81 5.75 -1.14
N LYS A 168 -7.30 5.81 0.10
CA LYS A 168 -7.02 7.07 0.81
C LYS A 168 -5.82 7.73 0.19
N GLN A 169 -4.79 6.93 0.02
CA GLN A 169 -3.51 7.35 -0.53
C GLN A 169 -3.64 7.66 -2.02
N ASP A 170 -4.45 6.88 -2.73
CA ASP A 170 -4.65 6.95 -4.18
C ASP A 170 -6.03 7.49 -4.59
N GLU A 171 -6.58 8.43 -3.80
CA GLU A 171 -7.94 8.99 -3.96
C GLU A 171 -8.18 9.60 -5.36
N ILE A 172 -7.15 10.24 -5.94
CA ILE A 172 -7.24 10.85 -7.26
C ILE A 172 -7.49 9.78 -8.33
N ALA A 173 -6.88 8.59 -8.21
CA ALA A 173 -7.08 7.50 -9.16
C ALA A 173 -8.53 7.02 -9.15
N VAL A 174 -9.10 6.86 -7.95
CA VAL A 174 -10.49 6.44 -7.73
C VAL A 174 -11.46 7.47 -8.29
N LYS A 175 -11.24 8.76 -8.01
CA LYS A 175 -12.06 9.87 -8.54
C LYS A 175 -12.05 9.91 -10.07
N GLU A 176 -10.88 9.73 -10.68
CA GLU A 176 -10.75 9.69 -12.13
C GLU A 176 -11.45 8.49 -12.76
N ALA A 177 -11.28 7.29 -12.18
CA ALA A 177 -11.94 6.07 -12.65
C ALA A 177 -13.47 6.19 -12.57
N ARG A 178 -13.99 6.65 -11.43
CA ARG A 178 -15.43 6.88 -11.24
C ARG A 178 -15.98 7.88 -12.25
N LYS A 179 -15.26 8.97 -12.54
CA LYS A 179 -15.68 9.96 -13.55
C LYS A 179 -15.81 9.37 -14.96
N LEU A 180 -15.02 8.35 -15.27
CA LEU A 180 -15.04 7.65 -16.56
C LEU A 180 -15.92 6.41 -16.57
N GLY A 181 -16.59 6.08 -15.46
CA GLY A 181 -17.41 4.88 -15.33
C GLY A 181 -16.59 3.58 -15.30
N ILE A 182 -15.30 3.64 -14.95
CA ILE A 182 -14.46 2.46 -14.77
C ILE A 182 -14.72 1.90 -13.37
N PRO A 183 -15.14 0.63 -13.24
CA PRO A 183 -15.37 0.02 -11.92
C PRO A 183 -14.08 -0.06 -11.11
N VAL A 184 -14.21 0.17 -9.81
CA VAL A 184 -13.11 0.20 -8.84
C VAL A 184 -13.29 -0.90 -7.79
N ILE A 185 -12.39 -1.88 -7.84
CA ILE A 185 -12.17 -2.84 -6.76
C ILE A 185 -11.08 -2.25 -5.86
N ALA A 186 -11.28 -2.25 -4.55
CA ALA A 186 -10.24 -1.77 -3.66
C ALA A 186 -10.10 -2.55 -2.36
N LEU A 187 -8.88 -2.64 -1.87
CA LEU A 187 -8.62 -3.05 -0.50
C LEU A 187 -8.96 -1.89 0.42
N VAL A 188 -9.78 -2.14 1.44
CA VAL A 188 -10.23 -1.12 2.39
C VAL A 188 -9.91 -1.54 3.81
N ASP A 189 -9.07 -0.76 4.49
CA ASP A 189 -8.87 -0.90 5.92
C ASP A 189 -9.98 -0.13 6.68
N THR A 190 -10.08 -0.37 7.96
CA THR A 190 -11.00 0.20 8.95
C THR A 190 -11.03 1.73 9.00
N ASN A 191 -10.04 2.44 8.46
CA ASN A 191 -9.95 3.89 8.41
C ASN A 191 -10.52 4.51 7.11
N MET A 192 -11.09 3.70 6.23
CA MET A 192 -11.59 4.09 4.90
C MET A 192 -13.11 4.19 4.81
N ASP A 193 -13.59 5.04 3.89
CA ASP A 193 -15.02 5.06 3.54
C ASP A 193 -15.27 4.03 2.42
N PRO A 194 -16.00 2.93 2.69
CA PRO A 194 -16.24 1.87 1.69
C PRO A 194 -17.11 2.35 0.52
N ASP A 195 -17.89 3.42 0.67
CA ASP A 195 -18.79 3.94 -0.39
C ASP A 195 -18.03 4.64 -1.53
N THR A 196 -16.73 4.89 -1.33
CA THR A 196 -15.87 5.55 -2.31
C THR A 196 -15.44 4.63 -3.46
N VAL A 197 -15.70 3.33 -3.35
CA VAL A 197 -15.35 2.31 -4.33
C VAL A 197 -16.56 1.43 -4.65
N ASP A 198 -16.52 0.70 -5.76
CA ASP A 198 -17.66 -0.13 -6.20
C ASP A 198 -17.66 -1.49 -5.50
N ILE A 199 -16.47 -2.09 -5.32
CA ILE A 199 -16.28 -3.36 -4.62
C ILE A 199 -15.24 -3.15 -3.51
N PRO A 200 -15.68 -2.84 -2.28
CA PRO A 200 -14.79 -2.73 -1.13
C PRO A 200 -14.43 -4.12 -0.61
N VAL A 201 -13.15 -4.51 -0.71
CA VAL A 201 -12.60 -5.74 -0.13
C VAL A 201 -11.96 -5.40 1.22
N PRO A 202 -12.60 -5.72 2.36
CA PRO A 202 -12.06 -5.39 3.68
C PRO A 202 -10.74 -6.12 3.92
N ALA A 203 -9.66 -5.38 4.13
CA ALA A 203 -8.34 -5.95 4.28
C ALA A 203 -7.35 -4.98 4.93
N ASN A 204 -6.31 -5.54 5.53
CA ASN A 204 -5.13 -4.82 5.98
C ASN A 204 -4.26 -4.40 4.79
N ASP A 205 -4.01 -3.10 4.65
CA ASP A 205 -3.17 -2.51 3.61
C ASP A 205 -1.75 -2.12 4.12
N ASP A 206 -1.51 -2.26 5.43
CA ASP A 206 -0.24 -1.97 6.12
C ASP A 206 0.73 -3.17 6.16
N MET A 207 0.25 -4.39 5.90
CA MET A 207 1.10 -5.59 5.80
C MET A 207 1.34 -5.98 4.34
N ALA A 208 2.60 -6.17 3.97
CA ALA A 208 2.95 -6.54 2.60
C ALA A 208 2.38 -7.92 2.24
N GLU A 209 2.40 -8.88 3.16
CA GLU A 209 1.91 -10.24 2.98
C GLU A 209 0.39 -10.27 2.72
N SER A 210 -0.37 -9.47 3.46
CA SER A 210 -1.82 -9.25 3.23
C SER A 210 -2.09 -8.69 1.84
N VAL A 211 -1.35 -7.66 1.42
CA VAL A 211 -1.51 -7.10 0.07
C VAL A 211 -1.10 -8.12 -1.00
N ASN A 212 -0.02 -8.85 -0.78
CA ASN A 212 0.49 -9.85 -1.73
C ASN A 212 -0.53 -10.96 -1.98
N ILE A 213 -1.12 -11.54 -0.93
CA ILE A 213 -2.07 -12.64 -1.10
C ILE A 213 -3.33 -12.20 -1.87
N LEU A 214 -3.83 -10.99 -1.59
CA LEU A 214 -5.05 -10.47 -2.22
C LEU A 214 -4.80 -10.07 -3.68
N ILE A 215 -3.70 -9.39 -3.95
CA ILE A 215 -3.33 -9.00 -5.32
C ILE A 215 -3.01 -10.24 -6.16
N ASN A 216 -2.33 -11.25 -5.60
CA ASN A 216 -2.09 -12.52 -6.28
C ASN A 216 -3.40 -13.23 -6.61
N ASN A 217 -4.38 -13.26 -5.70
CA ASN A 217 -5.69 -13.85 -5.97
C ASN A 217 -6.39 -13.21 -7.18
N PHE A 218 -6.37 -11.89 -7.30
CA PHE A 218 -6.93 -11.21 -8.48
C PHE A 218 -6.22 -11.59 -9.78
N VAL A 219 -4.89 -11.72 -9.75
CA VAL A 219 -4.09 -12.14 -10.90
C VAL A 219 -4.37 -13.60 -11.27
N ASP A 220 -4.47 -14.48 -10.29
CA ASP A 220 -4.72 -15.90 -10.51
C ASP A 220 -6.13 -16.11 -11.11
N THR A 221 -7.12 -15.34 -10.65
CA THR A 221 -8.47 -15.31 -11.26
C THR A 221 -8.42 -14.82 -12.70
N PHE A 222 -7.72 -13.71 -12.97
CA PHE A 222 -7.56 -13.17 -14.34
C PHE A 222 -6.87 -14.18 -15.27
N ALA A 223 -5.82 -14.84 -14.80
CA ALA A 223 -5.08 -15.82 -15.59
C ALA A 223 -5.90 -17.09 -15.85
N ALA A 224 -6.64 -17.57 -14.86
CA ALA A 224 -7.56 -18.69 -15.03
C ALA A 224 -8.63 -18.39 -16.09
N ALA A 225 -9.14 -17.15 -16.14
CA ALA A 225 -10.14 -16.73 -17.12
C ALA A 225 -9.58 -16.61 -18.56
N THR A 226 -8.29 -16.27 -18.69
CA THR A 226 -7.61 -16.06 -19.98
C THR A 226 -6.78 -17.26 -20.43
N ASN A 227 -6.77 -18.35 -19.66
CA ASN A 227 -5.89 -19.51 -19.84
C ASN A 227 -4.40 -19.13 -19.92
N LEU A 228 -4.00 -18.08 -19.20
CA LEU A 228 -2.61 -17.63 -19.15
C LEU A 228 -1.82 -18.51 -18.18
N THR A 229 -0.68 -19.03 -18.64
CA THR A 229 0.26 -19.71 -17.74
C THR A 229 1.07 -18.68 -16.97
N LEU A 230 0.85 -18.60 -15.66
CA LEU A 230 1.57 -17.70 -14.78
C LEU A 230 2.84 -18.34 -14.24
N VAL A 231 3.89 -17.52 -14.12
CA VAL A 231 5.02 -17.83 -13.23
C VAL A 231 4.54 -17.59 -11.78
N PRO A 232 4.84 -18.48 -10.82
CA PRO A 232 4.52 -18.28 -9.41
C PRO A 232 5.07 -16.96 -8.87
N SER A 233 4.37 -16.37 -7.88
CA SER A 233 4.88 -15.17 -7.21
C SER A 233 6.13 -15.49 -6.41
N ALA A 234 7.09 -14.57 -6.41
CA ALA A 234 8.26 -14.65 -5.54
C ALA A 234 8.01 -13.99 -4.17
N LEU A 235 6.88 -13.30 -4.00
CA LEU A 235 6.57 -12.55 -2.79
C LEU A 235 6.01 -13.45 -1.69
N LYS A 236 6.38 -13.14 -0.46
CA LYS A 236 5.85 -13.82 0.72
C LYS A 236 4.38 -13.47 0.93
N VAL A 237 3.59 -14.49 1.23
CA VAL A 237 2.15 -14.34 1.52
C VAL A 237 1.81 -14.72 2.96
N VAL A 238 2.75 -15.32 3.71
CA VAL A 238 2.58 -15.67 5.12
C VAL A 238 3.30 -14.64 5.98
N ALA A 239 2.58 -14.01 6.90
CA ALA A 239 3.14 -13.04 7.82
C ALA A 239 4.03 -13.73 8.85
N THR A 240 5.30 -13.33 8.91
CA THR A 240 6.19 -13.77 9.99
C THR A 240 5.94 -12.93 11.23
N PHE A 241 5.05 -13.38 12.12
CA PHE A 241 4.93 -12.79 13.44
C PHE A 241 6.17 -13.17 14.25
N LYS A 242 7.11 -12.24 14.40
CA LYS A 242 8.12 -12.40 15.45
C LYS A 242 7.38 -12.41 16.78
N THR A 243 7.30 -13.58 17.41
CA THR A 243 7.06 -13.64 18.85
C THR A 243 8.11 -12.74 19.48
N ARG A 244 7.65 -11.66 20.14
CA ARG A 244 8.50 -10.99 21.13
C ARG A 244 8.71 -12.04 22.20
N GLU A 245 9.82 -12.76 22.13
CA GLU A 245 10.30 -13.51 23.28
C GLU A 245 10.45 -12.51 24.44
N GLU A 246 9.84 -12.84 25.57
CA GLU A 246 10.06 -12.15 26.83
C GLU A 246 11.52 -12.38 27.23
N GLY A 247 12.38 -11.37 27.02
CA GLY A 247 13.73 -11.37 27.57
C GLY A 247 14.82 -10.87 26.64
N GLU A 248 14.85 -9.57 26.37
CA GLU A 248 16.11 -8.85 26.13
C GLU A 248 16.07 -7.54 26.95
N GLU A 249 16.38 -7.65 28.24
CA GLU A 249 17.02 -6.53 28.95
C GLU A 249 18.41 -6.34 28.33
N GLY A 250 18.50 -5.49 27.31
CA GLY A 250 19.75 -5.31 26.56
C GLY A 250 19.85 -3.94 25.90
N GLU A 251 20.57 -3.05 26.56
CA GLU A 251 21.18 -1.80 26.05
C GLU A 251 20.25 -0.73 25.46
N ARG A 252 19.79 0.17 26.35
CA ARG A 252 19.48 1.55 25.94
C ARG A 252 20.72 2.12 25.26
N ARG A 253 20.65 2.32 23.93
CA ARG A 253 21.65 3.09 23.19
C ARG A 253 21.81 4.46 23.88
N PRO A 254 23.02 4.87 24.28
CA PRO A 254 23.19 6.16 24.92
C PRO A 254 22.79 7.26 23.95
N TYR A 255 21.86 8.11 24.40
CA TYR A 255 21.49 9.34 23.74
C TYR A 255 22.72 10.25 23.78
N PHE A 256 23.36 10.49 22.64
CA PHE A 256 24.43 11.49 22.56
C PHE A 256 23.83 12.87 22.82
N LYS A 257 24.03 13.41 24.01
CA LYS A 257 23.95 14.85 24.26
C LYS A 257 25.32 15.46 23.98
N LYS A 258 25.32 16.47 23.12
CA LYS A 258 26.42 17.42 22.98
C LYS A 258 26.67 18.08 24.34
N ASP A 259 27.96 18.24 24.60
CA ASP A 259 28.57 19.17 25.56
C ASP A 259 28.67 18.68 27.03
N GLY A 260 29.94 18.45 27.43
CA GLY A 260 30.47 18.85 28.73
C GLY A 260 30.17 17.98 29.96
N GLU A 261 31.25 17.38 30.48
CA GLU A 261 31.44 16.88 31.85
C GLU A 261 30.94 15.46 32.20
N PHE A 262 31.95 14.62 32.47
CA PHE A 262 31.84 13.25 32.94
C PHE A 262 31.86 13.25 34.47
N LYS A 263 30.81 12.73 35.11
CA LYS A 263 30.92 12.20 36.48
C LYS A 263 30.35 10.80 36.52
N ARG A 264 31.20 9.87 36.94
CA ARG A 264 30.88 8.47 37.17
C ARG A 264 30.66 8.25 38.67
N ASP A 265 29.74 7.33 38.92
CA ASP A 265 29.62 6.45 40.08
C ASP A 265 28.92 7.00 41.34
N GLY A 266 28.08 6.12 41.90
CA GLY A 266 27.74 6.12 43.32
C GLY A 266 26.25 6.17 43.66
N GLU A 267 25.70 4.98 43.95
CA GLU A 267 24.73 4.71 45.02
C GLU A 267 23.71 5.81 45.40
N PHE A 268 22.41 5.51 45.28
CA PHE A 268 21.44 6.09 46.22
C PHE A 268 20.49 5.05 46.80
N LYS A 269 20.80 4.72 48.07
CA LYS A 269 19.96 4.01 49.03
C LYS A 269 18.64 4.74 49.26
N LYS A 270 17.61 3.95 49.58
CA LYS A 270 16.35 4.34 50.21
C LYS A 270 16.57 5.39 51.31
N GLN A 271 15.80 6.48 51.29
CA GLN A 271 15.35 7.11 52.53
C GLN A 271 13.99 7.80 52.35
N TRP A 272 12.98 7.24 53.00
CA TRP A 272 11.75 7.94 53.34
C TRP A 272 12.06 9.02 54.38
N LYS A 273 11.66 10.27 54.13
CA LYS A 273 11.46 11.30 55.17
C LYS A 273 10.15 12.04 54.91
N LYS A 274 9.30 12.06 55.94
CA LYS A 274 8.03 12.79 56.01
C LYS A 274 8.26 14.30 55.90
N PRO A 275 7.37 15.11 55.30
CA PRO A 275 7.35 16.54 55.54
C PRO A 275 6.63 16.83 56.87
N ASN A 276 7.36 17.41 57.82
CA ASN A 276 6.79 18.00 59.04
C ASN A 276 6.52 19.50 58.83
N GLN A 277 5.56 19.97 59.61
CA GLN A 277 4.84 21.25 59.57
C GLN A 277 5.67 22.52 59.87
N GLY A 278 5.11 23.66 59.50
CA GLY A 278 5.43 25.02 59.97
C GLY A 278 5.77 25.95 58.80
N PHE A 279 5.23 27.16 58.62
CA PHE A 279 4.57 28.12 59.49
C PHE A 279 3.81 29.14 58.60
N HIS A 280 2.63 29.63 59.03
CA HIS A 280 2.37 31.06 59.28
C HIS A 280 0.94 31.27 59.81
N LYS A 281 0.81 31.90 60.97
CA LYS A 281 -0.45 32.36 61.58
C LYS A 281 -0.84 33.72 60.97
N PRO A 282 -2.14 34.02 60.81
CA PRO A 282 -2.61 35.38 60.58
C PRO A 282 -2.87 36.11 61.92
N THR A 283 -2.41 37.35 62.01
CA THR A 283 -2.71 38.30 63.09
C THR A 283 -3.99 39.07 62.75
N ASN A 284 -5.01 38.97 63.61
CA ASN A 284 -6.16 39.87 63.69
C ASN A 284 -5.90 40.94 64.77
N LYS A 285 -6.22 42.20 64.47
CA LYS A 285 -6.70 43.24 65.40
C LYS A 285 -7.57 44.19 64.56
N GLU A 286 -8.88 44.14 64.79
CA GLU A 286 -9.71 45.16 65.50
C GLU A 286 -10.20 46.24 64.54
#